data_AF-A0A1I1TT71-F1
#
_entry.id   AF-A0A1I1TT71-F1
#
_cell.length_a   1.000
_cell.length_b   1.000
_cell.length_c   1.000
_cell.angle_alpha   90.00
_cell.angle_beta   90.00
_cell.angle_gamma   90.00
#
_symmetry.space_group_name_H-M   'P 1'
#
loop_
_entity.id
_entity.type
_entity.pdbx_description
1 polymer ?
#
loop_
_entity_poly.entity_id
_entity_poly.type
_entity_poly.pdbx_seq_one_letter_code
_entity_poly.pdbx_strand_id
1 'polypeptide(L)'
;MFAARLARELRKIGFTYLACETFDEHLSARPAAITGDMGFYSREPMYAGFLRSALRDGWTFVGYDTHAEAATQLERNRLREVGAARNIMDKVFAGDPKAKVFVYVGYGHAMKQKEANGDGWKSLATLLREGQGSEPLTIDQATMVARGDARVDHPQYRATMRRLAPAQPIVLKAAAGGYAVLAGVPGGYDMQVFHPDETALNKDGRPLWMERQAGLRPHPVPLTLLPASGRRLVQAYHIEDGDQAVPADQVLVEAGKPAPAFMLPNGQFRYGHEE
;
A
#
# COMPACT_ATOMS: atom_id res chain seq x y z
N MET A 1 -4.07 1.17 -4.60
CA MET A 1 -5.01 1.93 -5.46
C MET A 1 -5.55 3.19 -4.75
N PHE A 2 -6.20 3.09 -3.59
CA PHE A 2 -6.63 4.27 -2.81
C PHE A 2 -5.46 5.19 -2.43
N ALA A 3 -4.36 4.63 -1.91
CA ALA A 3 -3.15 5.40 -1.57
C ALA A 3 -2.62 6.23 -2.76
N ALA A 4 -2.65 5.69 -3.98
CA ALA A 4 -2.23 6.42 -5.19
C ALA A 4 -3.17 7.59 -5.53
N ARG A 5 -4.49 7.41 -5.37
CA ARG A 5 -5.47 8.49 -5.56
C ARG A 5 -5.28 9.58 -4.49
N LEU A 6 -5.16 9.16 -3.23
CA LEU A 6 -4.93 10.07 -2.11
C LEU A 6 -3.63 10.86 -2.30
N ALA A 7 -2.54 10.20 -2.69
CA ALA A 7 -1.28 10.87 -2.99
C ALA A 7 -1.46 12.02 -4.01
N ARG A 8 -2.14 11.77 -5.14
CA ARG A 8 -2.37 12.83 -6.12
C ARG A 8 -3.16 14.02 -5.57
N GLU A 9 -4.15 13.78 -4.70
CA GLU A 9 -4.88 14.87 -4.05
C GLU A 9 -4.03 15.60 -2.99
N LEU A 10 -3.23 14.87 -2.21
CA LEU A 10 -2.31 15.45 -1.22
C LEU A 10 -1.24 16.33 -1.88
N ARG A 11 -0.73 15.96 -3.06
CA ARG A 11 0.19 16.80 -3.84
C ARG A 11 -0.38 18.18 -4.12
N LYS A 12 -1.67 18.27 -4.48
CA LYS A 12 -2.35 19.54 -4.81
C LYS A 12 -2.41 20.49 -3.61
N ILE A 13 -2.36 19.97 -2.38
CA ILE A 13 -2.41 20.76 -1.15
C ILE A 13 -1.05 20.88 -0.46
N GLY A 14 0.04 20.60 -1.19
CA GLY A 14 1.42 20.89 -0.78
C GLY A 14 2.14 19.76 -0.04
N PHE A 15 1.64 18.53 -0.05
CA PHE A 15 2.44 17.38 0.37
C PHE A 15 3.53 17.11 -0.66
N THR A 16 4.77 16.90 -0.22
CA THR A 16 5.94 16.72 -1.10
C THR A 16 6.73 15.47 -0.79
N TYR A 17 6.65 14.97 0.46
CA TYR A 17 7.40 13.81 0.91
C TYR A 17 6.50 12.57 1.01
N LEU A 18 6.95 11.46 0.43
CA LEU A 18 6.32 10.15 0.53
C LEU A 18 7.24 9.22 1.32
N ALA A 19 6.76 8.79 2.49
CA ALA A 19 7.41 7.81 3.34
C ALA A 19 6.59 6.53 3.28
N CYS A 20 7.13 5.45 2.73
CA CYS A 20 6.43 4.16 2.65
C CYS A 20 7.15 3.15 3.55
N GLU A 21 6.41 2.31 4.29
CA GLU A 21 7.00 1.26 5.15
C GLU A 21 7.92 0.33 4.36
N THR A 22 7.72 0.20 3.04
CA THR A 22 8.66 -0.58 2.24
C THR A 22 10.03 0.04 2.09
N PHE A 23 10.23 1.34 2.33
CA PHE A 23 11.46 2.02 1.98
C PHE A 23 12.54 1.81 3.03
N ASP A 24 13.56 1.06 2.64
CA ASP A 24 14.78 0.90 3.41
C ASP A 24 15.38 2.27 3.78
N GLU A 25 15.98 2.37 4.96
CA GLU A 25 16.42 3.66 5.49
C GLU A 25 17.43 4.42 4.61
N HIS A 26 18.19 3.73 3.76
CA HIS A 26 19.18 4.35 2.88
C HIS A 26 18.66 4.62 1.46
N LEU A 27 17.35 4.45 1.22
CA LEU A 27 16.75 4.72 -0.08
C LEU A 27 17.01 6.17 -0.54
N SER A 28 17.44 6.32 -1.79
CA SER A 28 17.57 7.63 -2.43
C SER A 28 16.23 8.36 -2.45
N ALA A 29 16.25 9.66 -2.16
CA ALA A 29 15.05 10.49 -2.17
C ALA A 29 14.44 10.66 -3.58
N ARG A 30 15.24 10.46 -4.63
CA ARG A 30 14.81 10.43 -6.03
C ARG A 30 15.53 9.29 -6.76
N PRO A 31 15.04 8.05 -6.62
CA PRO A 31 15.66 6.93 -7.32
C PRO A 31 15.45 7.07 -8.84
N ALA A 32 16.39 6.55 -9.63
CA ALA A 32 16.31 6.60 -11.09
C ALA A 32 15.20 5.70 -11.66
N ALA A 33 14.91 4.59 -10.98
CA ALA A 33 13.88 3.62 -11.35
C ALA A 33 13.30 2.98 -10.09
N ILE A 34 12.13 2.35 -10.19
CA ILE A 34 11.54 1.55 -9.11
C ILE A 34 12.03 0.10 -9.23
N THR A 35 12.67 -0.38 -8.16
CA THR A 35 13.36 -1.67 -8.11
C THR A 35 12.94 -2.45 -6.87
N GLY A 36 13.10 -3.78 -6.91
CA GLY A 36 12.67 -4.67 -5.83
C GLY A 36 13.59 -4.67 -4.59
N ASP A 37 14.73 -3.98 -4.67
CA ASP A 37 15.70 -3.79 -3.59
C ASP A 37 15.41 -2.53 -2.75
N MET A 38 14.34 -1.78 -3.07
CA MET A 38 13.90 -0.65 -2.24
C MET A 38 13.27 -1.08 -0.92
N GLY A 39 12.95 -2.38 -0.79
CA GLY A 39 12.51 -3.07 0.41
C GLY A 39 11.31 -3.98 0.16
N PHE A 40 10.73 -4.55 1.22
CA PHE A 40 9.90 -5.77 1.12
C PHE A 40 8.69 -5.67 0.18
N TYR A 41 7.83 -4.65 0.33
CA TYR A 41 6.60 -4.52 -0.46
C TYR A 41 6.84 -3.95 -1.87
N SER A 42 7.99 -3.33 -2.13
CA SER A 42 8.34 -2.78 -3.44
C SER A 42 8.36 -3.84 -4.55
N ARG A 43 8.56 -5.12 -4.18
CA ARG A 43 8.56 -6.27 -5.10
C ARG A 43 7.17 -6.63 -5.63
N GLU A 44 6.10 -6.12 -5.03
CA GLU A 44 4.74 -6.39 -5.48
C GLU A 44 4.38 -5.44 -6.64
N PRO A 45 3.94 -5.95 -7.82
CA PRO A 45 3.71 -5.13 -9.02
C PRO A 45 2.76 -3.94 -8.82
N MET A 46 1.69 -4.10 -8.07
CA MET A 46 0.70 -3.03 -7.86
C MET A 46 1.23 -1.94 -6.92
N TYR A 47 2.02 -2.32 -5.92
CA TYR A 47 2.76 -1.42 -5.05
C TYR A 47 3.83 -0.66 -5.84
N ALA A 48 4.64 -1.37 -6.64
CA ALA A 48 5.62 -0.75 -7.53
C ALA A 48 4.95 0.22 -8.53
N GLY A 49 3.77 -0.13 -9.05
CA GLY A 49 2.96 0.76 -9.89
C GLY A 49 2.56 2.05 -9.18
N PHE A 50 2.20 1.99 -7.88
CA PHE A 50 1.98 3.18 -7.06
C PHE A 50 3.26 4.01 -6.93
N LEU A 51 4.39 3.38 -6.61
CA LEU A 51 5.68 4.07 -6.47
C LEU A 51 6.12 4.75 -7.77
N ARG A 52 5.96 4.09 -8.93
CA ARG A 52 6.22 4.71 -10.25
C ARG A 52 5.36 5.94 -10.48
N SER A 53 4.07 5.87 -10.13
CA SER A 53 3.19 7.04 -10.23
C SER A 53 3.67 8.16 -9.32
N ALA A 54 4.03 7.85 -8.07
CA ALA A 54 4.51 8.85 -7.14
C ALA A 54 5.82 9.50 -7.62
N LEU A 55 6.76 8.71 -8.16
CA LEU A 55 8.00 9.24 -8.72
C LEU A 55 7.73 10.20 -9.90
N ARG A 56 6.84 9.83 -10.83
CA ARG A 56 6.41 10.71 -11.93
C ARG A 56 5.69 11.98 -11.46
N ASP A 57 4.90 11.87 -10.40
CA ASP A 57 4.18 13.01 -9.79
C ASP A 57 5.11 13.93 -8.95
N GLY A 58 6.42 13.65 -8.96
CA GLY A 58 7.47 14.48 -8.39
C GLY A 58 7.64 14.35 -6.88
N TRP A 59 7.08 13.31 -6.26
CA TRP A 59 7.28 13.04 -4.83
C TRP A 59 8.77 12.86 -4.49
N THR A 60 9.14 13.32 -3.30
CA THR A 60 10.44 13.04 -2.68
C THR A 60 10.28 11.85 -1.75
N PHE A 61 11.00 10.76 -1.99
CA PHE A 61 10.91 9.57 -1.16
C PHE A 61 11.70 9.73 0.14
N VAL A 62 11.20 9.11 1.21
CA VAL A 62 11.84 9.11 2.52
C VAL A 62 12.00 7.67 2.96
N GLY A 63 13.22 7.15 2.81
CA GLY A 63 13.63 5.88 3.41
C GLY A 63 13.57 5.99 4.93
N TYR A 64 12.70 5.22 5.56
CA TYR A 64 12.51 5.34 7.00
C TYR A 64 12.47 4.00 7.73
N ASP A 65 12.08 2.92 7.05
CA ASP A 65 11.87 1.67 7.74
C ASP A 65 13.20 1.06 8.16
N THR A 66 13.22 0.47 9.36
CA THR A 66 14.44 -0.04 9.99
C THR A 66 14.20 -1.43 10.55
N HIS A 67 15.18 -2.30 10.39
CA HIS A 67 15.14 -3.66 10.93
C HIS A 67 16.31 -3.85 11.89
N ALA A 68 16.07 -3.54 13.17
CA ALA A 68 17.04 -3.77 14.22
C ALA A 68 17.00 -5.23 14.70
N GLU A 69 18.19 -5.80 14.91
CA GLU A 69 18.33 -7.05 15.65
C GLU A 69 17.98 -6.84 17.12
N ALA A 70 17.16 -7.74 17.68
CA ALA A 70 16.86 -7.73 19.10
C ALA A 70 16.47 -9.13 19.61
N ALA A 71 16.66 -9.35 20.91
CA ALA A 71 16.43 -10.64 21.56
C ALA A 71 14.96 -11.11 21.50
N THR A 72 14.00 -10.19 21.42
CA THR A 72 12.56 -10.51 21.37
C THR A 72 11.85 -9.81 20.22
N GLN A 73 10.75 -10.38 19.73
CA GLN A 73 9.93 -9.74 18.70
C GLN A 73 9.34 -8.41 19.17
N LEU A 74 8.95 -8.34 20.44
CA LEU A 74 8.41 -7.13 21.06
C LEU A 74 9.45 -5.99 21.03
N GLU A 75 10.69 -6.29 21.38
CA GLU A 75 11.77 -5.31 21.33
C GLU A 75 12.11 -4.92 19.89
N ARG A 76 12.17 -5.88 18.95
CA ARG A 76 12.33 -5.57 17.52
C ARG A 76 11.25 -4.62 17.02
N ASN A 77 9.99 -4.85 17.39
CA ASN A 77 8.88 -3.99 17.01
C ASN A 77 9.04 -2.58 17.60
N ARG A 78 9.44 -2.45 18.87
CA ARG A 78 9.68 -1.14 19.49
C ARG A 78 10.82 -0.38 18.81
N LEU A 79 11.96 -1.04 18.62
CA LEU A 79 13.13 -0.45 17.99
C LEU A 79 12.82 -0.02 16.55
N ARG A 80 12.01 -0.80 15.81
CA ARG A 80 11.54 -0.43 14.47
C ARG A 80 10.69 0.84 14.49
N GLU A 81 9.74 0.98 15.41
CA GLU A 81 8.90 2.18 15.53
C GLU A 81 9.72 3.43 15.88
N VAL A 82 10.63 3.29 16.85
CA VAL A 82 11.52 4.38 17.27
C VAL A 82 12.49 4.78 16.17
N GLY A 83 13.11 3.80 15.49
CA GLY A 83 14.01 4.03 14.36
C GLY A 83 13.29 4.70 13.19
N ALA A 84 12.09 4.20 12.84
CA ALA A 84 11.23 4.78 11.83
C ALA A 84 10.87 6.25 12.11
N ALA A 85 10.42 6.54 13.34
CA ALA A 85 10.09 7.89 13.76
C ALA A 85 11.31 8.82 13.67
N ARG A 86 12.45 8.39 14.22
CA ARG A 86 13.71 9.14 14.17
C ARG A 86 14.12 9.45 12.72
N ASN A 87 14.07 8.45 11.84
CA ASN A 87 14.45 8.63 10.43
C ASN A 87 13.57 9.67 9.72
N ILE A 88 12.25 9.68 9.95
CA ILE A 88 11.36 10.70 9.39
C ILE A 88 11.66 12.08 9.99
N MET A 89 11.88 12.17 11.31
CA MET A 89 12.23 13.44 11.97
C MET A 89 13.53 14.01 11.41
N ASP A 90 14.59 13.21 11.33
CA ASP A 90 15.92 13.65 10.92
C ASP A 90 15.98 14.01 9.42
N LYS A 91 15.34 13.21 8.56
CA LYS A 91 15.42 13.39 7.10
C LYS A 91 14.44 14.42 6.56
N VAL A 92 13.41 14.77 7.33
CA VAL A 92 12.38 15.71 6.88
C VAL A 92 12.27 16.89 7.83
N PHE A 93 11.82 16.65 9.06
CA PHE A 93 11.39 17.74 9.95
C PHE A 93 12.54 18.54 10.56
N ALA A 94 13.75 17.97 10.66
CA ALA A 94 14.93 18.71 11.09
C ALA A 94 15.32 19.82 10.10
N GLY A 95 15.12 19.59 8.80
CA GLY A 95 15.39 20.58 7.74
C GLY A 95 14.19 21.46 7.41
N ASP A 96 12.97 20.91 7.50
CA ASP A 96 11.72 21.63 7.27
C ASP A 96 10.65 21.23 8.31
N PRO A 97 10.58 21.93 9.45
CA PRO A 97 9.60 21.66 10.50
C PRO A 97 8.14 21.86 10.07
N LYS A 98 7.86 22.39 8.87
CA LYS A 98 6.51 22.58 8.34
C LYS A 98 6.22 21.67 7.14
N ALA A 99 7.12 20.75 6.83
CA ALA A 99 6.95 19.80 5.74
C ALA A 99 5.64 19.02 5.86
N LYS A 100 5.04 18.71 4.72
CA LYS A 100 3.86 17.85 4.65
C LYS A 100 4.25 16.48 4.09
N VAL A 101 4.14 15.46 4.93
CA VAL A 101 4.59 14.09 4.66
C VAL A 101 3.39 13.17 4.58
N PHE A 102 3.30 12.39 3.51
CA PHE A 102 2.39 11.26 3.43
C PHE A 102 3.14 10.00 3.88
N VAL A 103 2.78 9.46 5.04
CA VAL A 103 3.36 8.22 5.57
C VAL A 103 2.40 7.07 5.29
N TYR A 104 2.85 6.09 4.50
CA TYR A 104 2.08 4.91 4.12
C TYR A 104 2.61 3.67 4.84
N VAL A 105 1.80 3.19 5.79
CA VAL A 105 2.18 2.14 6.75
C VAL A 105 1.19 1.00 6.77
N GLY A 106 1.63 -0.14 7.29
CA GLY A 106 0.82 -1.29 7.61
C GLY A 106 0.16 -1.19 8.98
N TYR A 107 -1.11 -1.59 9.04
CA TYR A 107 -1.83 -1.90 10.28
C TYR A 107 -1.61 -0.88 11.43
N GLY A 108 -1.12 -1.35 12.58
CA GLY A 108 -1.05 -0.61 13.84
C GLY A 108 -0.06 0.53 13.88
N HIS A 109 0.85 0.67 12.90
CA HIS A 109 1.79 1.80 12.81
C HIS A 109 1.05 3.15 12.79
N ALA A 110 -0.14 3.20 12.20
CA ALA A 110 -0.97 4.41 12.14
C ALA A 110 -1.91 4.59 13.34
N MET A 111 -1.92 3.65 14.30
CA MET A 111 -2.86 3.70 15.42
C MET A 111 -2.50 4.83 16.38
N LYS A 112 -3.48 5.61 16.82
CA LYS A 112 -3.32 6.64 17.84
C LYS A 112 -3.36 6.01 19.22
N GLN A 113 -2.39 6.37 20.04
CA GLN A 113 -2.34 5.97 21.44
C GLN A 113 -2.15 7.21 22.32
N LYS A 114 -2.77 7.18 23.51
CA LYS A 114 -2.52 8.20 24.54
C LYS A 114 -1.16 7.98 25.19
N GLU A 115 -0.87 6.73 25.51
CA GLU A 115 0.34 6.25 26.14
C GLU A 115 0.78 4.93 25.50
N ALA A 116 1.98 4.47 25.84
CA ALA A 116 2.42 3.14 25.42
C ALA A 116 1.45 2.07 25.92
N ASN A 117 1.30 0.97 25.18
CA ASN A 117 0.52 -0.15 25.69
C ASN A 117 1.19 -0.78 26.94
N GLY A 118 0.54 -1.73 27.60
CA GLY A 118 1.04 -2.34 28.84
C GLY A 118 2.44 -2.97 28.73
N ASP A 119 2.91 -3.24 27.50
CA ASP A 119 4.26 -3.71 27.26
C ASP A 119 5.27 -2.55 27.19
N GLY A 120 4.87 -1.35 26.74
CA GLY A 120 5.75 -0.22 26.47
C GLY A 120 5.95 0.06 24.98
N TRP A 121 5.15 -0.56 24.10
CA TRP A 121 5.16 -0.28 22.67
C TRP A 121 4.31 0.96 22.34
N LYS A 122 4.86 1.82 21.47
CA LYS A 122 4.17 2.96 20.87
C LYS A 122 4.21 2.83 19.35
N SER A 123 3.10 3.13 18.69
CA SER A 123 3.01 3.19 17.23
C SER A 123 3.83 4.35 16.63
N LEU A 124 4.19 4.23 15.35
CA LEU A 124 4.83 5.31 14.59
C LEU A 124 4.03 6.60 14.65
N ALA A 125 2.71 6.55 14.47
CA ALA A 125 1.85 7.74 14.54
C ALA A 125 1.94 8.45 15.90
N THR A 126 2.01 7.68 16.99
CA THR A 126 2.15 8.23 18.35
C THR A 126 3.53 8.89 18.53
N LEU A 127 4.59 8.23 18.07
CA LEU A 127 5.96 8.77 18.16
C LEU A 127 6.15 10.01 17.29
N LEU A 128 5.59 10.04 16.07
CA LEU A 128 5.63 11.22 15.20
C LEU A 128 4.85 12.39 15.80
N ARG A 129 3.67 12.14 16.41
CA ARG A 129 2.93 13.18 17.14
C ARG A 129 3.78 13.78 18.26
N GLU A 130 4.42 12.93 19.07
CA GLU A 130 5.26 13.37 20.19
C GLU A 130 6.50 14.14 19.71
N GLY A 131 7.16 13.66 18.66
CA GLY A 131 8.37 14.28 18.11
C GLY A 131 8.11 15.61 17.38
N GLN A 132 7.04 15.68 16.59
CA GLN A 132 6.72 16.85 15.76
C GLN A 132 5.80 17.86 16.47
N GLY A 133 5.09 17.44 17.52
CA GLY A 133 4.13 18.29 18.24
C GLY A 133 2.85 18.61 17.48
N SER A 134 2.62 17.98 16.31
CA SER A 134 1.39 18.11 15.52
C SER A 134 0.64 16.79 15.45
N GLU A 135 -0.69 16.85 15.49
CA GLU A 135 -1.55 15.66 15.39
C GLU A 135 -1.60 15.14 13.94
N PRO A 136 -1.10 13.92 13.66
CA PRO A 136 -1.24 13.34 12.33
C PRO A 136 -2.69 12.94 12.06
N LEU A 137 -3.13 13.10 10.81
CA LEU A 137 -4.37 12.50 10.33
C LEU A 137 -4.11 11.01 10.02
N THR A 138 -4.77 10.10 10.72
CA THR A 138 -4.58 8.65 10.57
C THR A 138 -5.81 7.99 9.95
N ILE A 139 -5.58 7.18 8.92
CA ILE A 139 -6.62 6.57 8.09
C ILE A 139 -6.39 5.06 8.05
N ASP A 140 -7.31 4.28 8.62
CA ASP A 140 -7.27 2.82 8.52
C ASP A 140 -7.92 2.35 7.21
N GLN A 141 -7.17 1.55 6.46
CA GLN A 141 -7.58 0.93 5.19
C GLN A 141 -7.47 -0.61 5.23
N ALA A 142 -7.12 -1.19 6.37
CA ALA A 142 -6.79 -2.62 6.49
C ALA A 142 -7.93 -3.43 7.14
N THR A 143 -8.78 -2.78 7.93
CA THR A 143 -9.86 -3.47 8.66
C THR A 143 -11.13 -3.68 7.84
N MET A 144 -11.54 -2.68 7.06
CA MET A 144 -12.86 -2.63 6.41
C MET A 144 -12.80 -2.95 4.91
N VAL A 145 -12.36 -4.17 4.60
CA VAL A 145 -12.06 -4.64 3.24
C VAL A 145 -12.55 -6.08 3.05
N ALA A 146 -12.92 -6.45 1.83
CA ALA A 146 -13.20 -7.84 1.46
C ALA A 146 -11.92 -8.64 1.23
N ARG A 147 -11.88 -9.88 1.71
CA ARG A 147 -10.72 -10.79 1.61
C ARG A 147 -10.93 -11.92 0.61
N GLY A 148 -11.95 -11.83 -0.25
CA GLY A 148 -12.30 -12.88 -1.22
C GLY A 148 -13.12 -14.03 -0.64
N ASP A 149 -13.22 -14.12 0.69
CA ASP A 149 -14.10 -15.05 1.39
C ASP A 149 -14.88 -14.29 2.46
N ALA A 150 -16.21 -14.20 2.29
CA ALA A 150 -17.08 -13.45 3.19
C ALA A 150 -17.06 -13.96 4.64
N ARG A 151 -16.61 -15.19 4.88
CA ARG A 151 -16.53 -15.81 6.22
C ARG A 151 -15.38 -15.26 7.06
N VAL A 152 -14.32 -14.75 6.43
CA VAL A 152 -13.13 -14.19 7.11
C VAL A 152 -13.15 -12.67 7.14
N ASP A 153 -14.17 -12.05 6.56
CA ASP A 153 -14.34 -10.60 6.59
C ASP A 153 -14.92 -10.13 7.92
N HIS A 154 -14.60 -8.88 8.28
CA HIS A 154 -15.12 -8.32 9.51
C HIS A 154 -16.67 -8.24 9.48
N PRO A 155 -17.39 -8.72 10.51
CA PRO A 155 -18.86 -8.74 10.51
C PRO A 155 -19.48 -7.36 10.29
N GLN A 156 -18.89 -6.32 10.88
CA GLN A 156 -19.34 -4.94 10.69
C GLN A 156 -19.08 -4.44 9.26
N TYR A 157 -17.97 -4.84 8.61
CA TYR A 157 -17.74 -4.53 7.20
C TYR A 157 -18.83 -5.15 6.32
N ARG A 158 -19.14 -6.44 6.51
CA ARG A 158 -20.18 -7.13 5.74
C ARG A 158 -21.59 -6.55 5.99
N ALA A 159 -21.90 -6.16 7.22
CA ALA A 159 -23.15 -5.46 7.52
C ALA A 159 -23.24 -4.12 6.76
N THR A 160 -22.17 -3.32 6.76
CA THR A 160 -22.11 -2.05 6.02
C THR A 160 -22.25 -2.26 4.52
N MET A 161 -21.53 -3.21 3.93
CA MET A 161 -21.61 -3.49 2.49
C MET A 161 -23.01 -3.95 2.07
N ARG A 162 -23.69 -4.79 2.87
CA ARG A 162 -25.09 -5.18 2.60
C ARG A 162 -26.06 -4.02 2.69
N ARG A 163 -25.84 -3.10 3.63
CA ARG A 163 -26.77 -2.00 3.92
C ARG A 163 -26.65 -0.83 2.95
N LEU A 164 -25.42 -0.53 2.52
CA LEU A 164 -25.12 0.66 1.71
C LEU A 164 -24.78 0.34 0.25
N ALA A 165 -24.30 -0.88 -0.03
CA ALA A 165 -23.87 -1.32 -1.36
C ALA A 165 -23.06 -0.25 -2.14
N PRO A 166 -22.00 0.32 -1.55
CA PRO A 166 -21.31 1.45 -2.17
C PRO A 166 -20.55 1.02 -3.42
N ALA A 167 -20.61 1.82 -4.48
CA ALA A 167 -19.85 1.61 -5.71
C ALA A 167 -18.41 2.19 -5.65
N GLN A 168 -18.09 2.94 -4.59
CA GLN A 168 -16.79 3.59 -4.38
C GLN A 168 -16.39 3.46 -2.90
N PRO A 169 -15.09 3.60 -2.55
CA PRO A 169 -14.66 3.66 -1.16
C PRO A 169 -15.39 4.77 -0.38
N ILE A 170 -15.86 4.45 0.83
CA ILE A 170 -16.60 5.39 1.69
C ILE A 170 -15.97 5.47 3.08
N VAL A 171 -16.24 6.56 3.77
CA VAL A 171 -16.05 6.69 5.23
C VAL A 171 -17.43 6.91 5.87
N LEU A 172 -17.60 6.42 7.10
CA LEU A 172 -18.86 6.60 7.83
C LEU A 172 -18.77 7.86 8.71
N LYS A 173 -19.81 8.69 8.70
CA LYS A 173 -19.94 9.81 9.63
C LYS A 173 -20.70 9.38 10.87
N ALA A 174 -20.25 9.80 12.05
CA ALA A 174 -20.98 9.54 13.29
C ALA A 174 -22.13 10.55 13.46
N ALA A 175 -23.21 10.11 14.12
CA ALA A 175 -24.39 10.96 14.35
C ALA A 175 -24.08 12.22 15.17
N ALA A 176 -23.13 12.12 16.11
CA ALA A 176 -22.66 13.23 16.94
C ALA A 176 -21.68 14.17 16.21
N GLY A 177 -21.42 13.97 14.91
CA GLY A 177 -20.36 14.64 14.16
C GLY A 177 -19.05 13.84 14.15
N GLY A 178 -18.14 14.21 13.24
CA GLY A 178 -16.89 13.45 13.00
C GLY A 178 -17.10 12.15 12.21
N TYR A 179 -16.09 11.28 12.24
CA TYR A 179 -16.10 9.99 11.55
C TYR A 179 -16.28 8.83 12.54
N ALA A 180 -17.00 7.81 12.11
CA ALA A 180 -17.18 6.58 12.88
C ALA A 180 -15.99 5.64 12.60
N VAL A 181 -15.36 5.18 13.68
CA VAL A 181 -14.32 4.14 13.68
C VAL A 181 -14.85 2.97 14.48
N LEU A 182 -14.94 1.80 13.84
CA LEU A 182 -15.57 0.59 14.35
C LEU A 182 -14.52 -0.50 14.67
N ALA A 183 -14.95 -1.76 14.76
CA ALA A 183 -14.11 -2.95 14.93
C ALA A 183 -13.22 -2.94 16.18
N GLY A 184 -13.74 -2.44 17.29
CA GLY A 184 -13.03 -2.48 18.58
C GLY A 184 -11.85 -1.52 18.70
N VAL A 185 -11.67 -0.61 17.73
CA VAL A 185 -10.65 0.44 17.76
C VAL A 185 -11.20 1.89 17.79
N PRO A 186 -12.33 2.23 18.46
CA PRO A 186 -12.75 3.63 18.58
C PRO A 186 -11.64 4.53 19.13
N GLY A 187 -11.36 5.64 18.43
CA GLY A 187 -10.28 6.57 18.79
C GLY A 187 -8.87 6.12 18.41
N GLY A 188 -8.71 4.90 17.87
CA GLY A 188 -7.42 4.40 17.36
C GLY A 188 -7.04 4.98 15.99
N TYR A 189 -7.99 5.52 15.24
CA TYR A 189 -7.75 6.22 13.96
C TYR A 189 -8.70 7.41 13.84
N ASP A 190 -8.42 8.35 12.94
CA ASP A 190 -9.37 9.44 12.65
C ASP A 190 -10.50 9.01 11.73
N MET A 191 -10.25 8.05 10.84
CA MET A 191 -11.27 7.50 9.95
C MET A 191 -10.91 6.09 9.46
N GLN A 192 -11.94 5.35 9.03
CA GLN A 192 -11.82 4.04 8.38
C GLN A 192 -12.42 4.09 6.98
N VAL A 193 -11.65 3.61 6.01
CA VAL A 193 -12.12 3.47 4.63
C VAL A 193 -12.75 2.10 4.45
N PHE A 194 -14.03 2.09 4.09
CA PHE A 194 -14.75 0.90 3.69
C PHE A 194 -14.62 0.75 2.17
N HIS A 195 -13.90 -0.29 1.74
CA HIS A 195 -13.72 -0.59 0.32
C HIS A 195 -14.88 -1.44 -0.22
N PRO A 196 -15.44 -1.15 -1.40
CA PRO A 196 -16.40 -2.06 -2.04
C PRO A 196 -15.82 -3.47 -2.23
N ASP A 197 -16.68 -4.48 -2.17
CA ASP A 197 -16.26 -5.85 -2.49
C ASP A 197 -16.09 -6.02 -4.01
N GLU A 198 -14.85 -5.92 -4.45
CA GLU A 198 -14.45 -6.10 -5.84
C GLU A 198 -13.41 -7.22 -5.99
N THR A 199 -13.49 -8.21 -5.09
CA THR A 199 -12.60 -9.37 -5.07
C THR A 199 -13.01 -10.44 -6.08
N ALA A 200 -14.24 -10.41 -6.58
CA ALA A 200 -14.71 -11.29 -7.64
C ALA A 200 -13.86 -11.14 -8.91
N LEU A 201 -13.66 -12.24 -9.64
CA LEU A 201 -12.90 -12.27 -10.88
C LEU A 201 -13.75 -11.80 -12.07
N ASN A 202 -13.12 -11.05 -12.97
CA ASN A 202 -13.66 -10.73 -14.29
C ASN A 202 -13.55 -11.95 -15.23
N LYS A 203 -14.05 -11.80 -16.46
CA LYS A 203 -13.97 -12.82 -17.51
C LYS A 203 -12.53 -13.20 -17.90
N ASP A 204 -11.57 -12.35 -17.57
CA ASP A 204 -10.15 -12.50 -17.88
C ASP A 204 -9.37 -13.14 -16.70
N GLY A 205 -10.08 -13.61 -15.67
CA GLY A 205 -9.49 -14.32 -14.53
C GLY A 205 -8.80 -13.41 -13.50
N ARG A 206 -9.11 -12.12 -13.48
CA ARG A 206 -8.47 -11.10 -12.63
C ARG A 206 -9.47 -10.37 -11.74
N PRO A 207 -9.11 -9.95 -10.52
CA PRO A 207 -10.03 -9.22 -9.65
C PRO A 207 -10.61 -7.96 -10.29
N LEU A 208 -11.91 -7.73 -10.14
CA LEU A 208 -12.63 -6.59 -10.74
C LEU A 208 -12.04 -5.23 -10.36
N TRP A 209 -11.45 -5.10 -9.17
CA TRP A 209 -10.84 -3.85 -8.71
C TRP A 209 -9.68 -3.38 -9.60
N MET A 210 -8.96 -4.30 -10.27
CA MET A 210 -7.85 -3.96 -11.16
C MET A 210 -8.34 -3.09 -12.34
N GLU A 211 -9.48 -3.44 -12.93
CA GLU A 211 -10.09 -2.61 -13.98
C GLU A 211 -10.82 -1.39 -13.41
N ARG A 212 -11.77 -1.63 -12.49
CA ARG A 212 -12.74 -0.62 -12.06
C ARG A 212 -12.10 0.50 -11.26
N GLN A 213 -11.07 0.17 -10.50
CA GLN A 213 -10.47 1.10 -9.56
C GLN A 213 -9.05 1.50 -9.93
N ALA A 214 -8.22 0.53 -10.33
CA ALA A 214 -6.86 0.84 -10.78
C ALA A 214 -6.83 1.32 -12.25
N GLY A 215 -7.90 1.16 -13.02
CA GLY A 215 -7.98 1.63 -14.40
C GLY A 215 -7.14 0.80 -15.37
N LEU A 216 -6.73 -0.39 -14.96
CA LEU A 216 -5.92 -1.30 -15.77
C LEU A 216 -6.79 -1.93 -16.87
N ARG A 217 -6.14 -2.44 -17.90
CA ARG A 217 -6.78 -3.11 -19.04
C ARG A 217 -6.27 -4.53 -19.19
N PRO A 218 -7.12 -5.47 -19.64
CA PRO A 218 -6.69 -6.82 -19.92
C PRO A 218 -5.77 -6.85 -21.15
N HIS A 219 -4.63 -7.52 -21.02
CA HIS A 219 -3.71 -7.84 -22.11
C HIS A 219 -3.50 -9.36 -22.14
N PRO A 220 -3.74 -10.03 -23.27
CA PRO A 220 -3.58 -11.48 -23.36
C PRO A 220 -2.12 -11.89 -23.13
N VAL A 221 -1.91 -13.02 -22.47
CA VAL A 221 -0.58 -13.63 -22.35
C VAL A 221 -0.14 -14.14 -23.73
N PRO A 222 1.05 -13.77 -24.24
CA PRO A 222 1.58 -14.32 -25.47
C PRO A 222 1.63 -15.85 -25.45
N LEU A 223 1.15 -16.49 -26.52
CA LEU A 223 1.08 -17.96 -26.61
C LEU A 223 2.46 -18.62 -26.43
N THR A 224 3.53 -17.94 -26.87
CA THR A 224 4.92 -18.39 -26.72
C THR A 224 5.37 -18.52 -25.26
N LEU A 225 4.67 -17.88 -24.32
CA LEU A 225 4.98 -17.95 -22.90
C LEU A 225 4.19 -19.02 -22.14
N LEU A 226 3.20 -19.65 -22.78
CA LEU A 226 2.43 -20.71 -22.13
C LEU A 226 3.28 -21.98 -21.95
N PRO A 227 3.28 -22.60 -20.75
CA PRO A 227 4.07 -23.81 -20.51
C PRO A 227 3.41 -25.02 -21.18
N ALA A 228 4.23 -25.92 -21.72
CA ALA A 228 3.76 -27.21 -22.24
C ALA A 228 3.34 -28.18 -21.12
N SER A 229 3.90 -28.01 -19.91
CA SER A 229 3.58 -28.80 -18.71
C SER A 229 3.74 -27.96 -17.46
N GLY A 230 2.98 -28.28 -16.40
CA GLY A 230 3.11 -27.63 -15.10
C GLY A 230 2.61 -26.18 -15.08
N ARG A 231 3.23 -25.37 -14.22
CA ARG A 231 2.89 -23.96 -14.00
C ARG A 231 4.09 -23.08 -14.31
N ARG A 232 3.82 -21.84 -14.71
CA ARG A 232 4.85 -20.83 -15.00
C ARG A 232 4.36 -19.47 -14.56
N LEU A 233 5.21 -18.69 -13.88
CA LEU A 233 4.96 -17.29 -13.63
C LEU A 233 5.40 -16.49 -14.85
N VAL A 234 4.46 -15.87 -15.54
CA VAL A 234 4.75 -14.97 -16.67
C VAL A 234 4.60 -13.52 -16.20
N GLN A 235 5.46 -12.65 -16.72
CA GLN A 235 5.65 -11.29 -16.23
C GLN A 235 5.65 -10.31 -17.40
N ALA A 236 5.08 -9.13 -17.17
CA ALA A 236 5.09 -8.01 -18.12
C ALA A 236 5.83 -6.83 -17.50
N TYR A 237 6.87 -6.34 -18.18
CA TYR A 237 7.70 -5.21 -17.74
C TYR A 237 7.50 -4.04 -18.69
N HIS A 238 7.58 -2.79 -18.22
CA HIS A 238 7.61 -1.66 -19.15
C HIS A 238 8.83 -1.76 -20.06
N ILE A 239 8.72 -1.34 -21.32
CA ILE A 239 9.87 -1.43 -22.24
C ILE A 239 11.07 -0.58 -21.81
N GLU A 240 10.81 0.50 -21.07
CA GLU A 240 11.80 1.43 -20.52
C GLU A 240 12.44 0.91 -19.22
N ASP A 241 11.88 -0.14 -18.63
CA ASP A 241 12.37 -0.70 -17.38
C ASP A 241 13.62 -1.54 -17.61
N GLY A 242 14.68 -1.24 -16.85
CA GLY A 242 15.91 -2.05 -16.81
C GLY A 242 15.71 -3.43 -16.17
N ASP A 243 16.78 -4.23 -16.13
CA ASP A 243 16.72 -5.65 -15.72
C ASP A 243 16.31 -5.87 -14.26
N GLN A 244 16.55 -4.88 -13.39
CA GLN A 244 16.22 -4.94 -11.96
C GLN A 244 14.83 -4.39 -11.62
N ALA A 245 14.05 -4.02 -12.63
CA ALA A 245 12.72 -3.47 -12.43
C ALA A 245 11.71 -4.53 -11.97
N VAL A 246 10.72 -4.09 -11.22
CA VAL A 246 9.59 -4.94 -10.81
C VAL A 246 8.58 -5.02 -11.96
N PRO A 247 7.97 -6.15 -12.31
CA PRO A 247 7.00 -6.17 -13.40
C PRO A 247 5.80 -5.24 -13.14
N ALA A 248 5.15 -4.79 -14.21
CA ALA A 248 3.91 -4.03 -14.16
C ALA A 248 2.72 -4.90 -13.75
N ASP A 249 2.71 -6.16 -14.21
CA ASP A 249 1.84 -7.21 -13.69
C ASP A 249 2.50 -8.59 -13.90
N GLN A 250 2.04 -9.58 -13.15
CA GLN A 250 2.45 -10.96 -13.27
C GLN A 250 1.27 -11.91 -13.06
N VAL A 251 1.29 -13.01 -13.81
CA VAL A 251 0.22 -14.01 -13.75
C VAL A 251 0.78 -15.43 -13.75
N LEU A 252 0.17 -16.30 -12.96
CA LEU A 252 0.48 -17.73 -12.95
C LEU A 252 -0.35 -18.42 -14.03
N VAL A 253 0.32 -19.01 -15.03
CA VAL A 253 -0.32 -19.80 -16.09
C VAL A 253 -0.08 -21.29 -15.85
N GLU A 254 -1.00 -22.13 -16.31
CA GLU A 254 -0.92 -23.58 -16.16
C GLU A 254 -1.20 -24.26 -17.51
N ALA A 255 -0.42 -25.29 -17.83
CA ALA A 255 -0.55 -26.03 -19.07
C ALA A 255 -1.97 -26.61 -19.23
N GLY A 256 -2.56 -26.41 -20.41
CA GLY A 256 -3.90 -26.90 -20.72
C GLY A 256 -5.06 -26.16 -20.05
N LYS A 257 -4.82 -25.08 -19.29
CA LYS A 257 -5.87 -24.24 -18.69
C LYS A 257 -5.98 -22.88 -19.40
N PRO A 258 -7.17 -22.25 -19.38
CA PRO A 258 -7.31 -20.86 -19.80
C PRO A 258 -6.33 -19.96 -19.03
N ALA A 259 -5.54 -19.18 -19.75
CA ALA A 259 -4.61 -18.24 -19.15
C ALA A 259 -5.37 -16.97 -18.69
N PRO A 260 -5.14 -16.49 -17.46
CA PRO A 260 -5.60 -15.15 -17.08
C PRO A 260 -4.91 -14.09 -17.93
N ALA A 261 -5.57 -12.94 -18.13
CA ALA A 261 -4.92 -11.79 -18.77
C ALA A 261 -3.99 -11.06 -17.79
N PHE A 262 -2.95 -10.42 -18.31
CA PHE A 262 -2.27 -9.35 -17.58
C PHE A 262 -3.23 -8.17 -17.41
N MET A 263 -3.11 -7.44 -16.31
CA MET A 263 -3.80 -6.17 -16.05
C MET A 263 -2.79 -5.03 -16.13
N LEU A 264 -2.69 -4.39 -17.28
CA LEU A 264 -1.63 -3.42 -17.56
C LEU A 264 -2.17 -1.99 -17.66
N PRO A 265 -1.38 -0.97 -17.28
CA PRO A 265 -1.67 0.42 -17.62
C PRO A 265 -1.40 0.67 -19.11
N ASN A 266 -1.76 1.87 -19.59
CA ASN A 266 -1.35 2.29 -20.93
C ASN A 266 0.18 2.32 -21.05
N GLY A 267 0.72 1.73 -22.12
CA GLY A 267 2.16 1.71 -22.37
C GLY A 267 2.57 0.56 -23.27
N GLN A 268 3.88 0.43 -23.48
CA GLN A 268 4.51 -0.68 -24.18
C GLN A 268 5.22 -1.59 -23.17
N PHE A 269 5.16 -2.90 -23.43
CA PHE A 269 5.64 -3.91 -22.50
C PHE A 269 6.49 -4.96 -23.21
N ARG A 270 7.53 -5.41 -22.51
CA ARG A 270 8.26 -6.65 -22.81
C ARG A 270 7.74 -7.74 -21.89
N TYR A 271 7.67 -8.97 -22.39
CA TYR A 271 7.15 -10.10 -21.64
C TYR A 271 8.25 -11.13 -21.38
N GLY A 272 8.19 -11.77 -20.23
CA GLY A 272 9.13 -12.82 -19.82
C GLY A 272 8.46 -13.81 -18.88
N HIS A 273 9.25 -14.73 -18.36
CA HIS A 273 8.82 -15.66 -17.31
C HIS A 273 9.98 -15.93 -16.35
N GLU A 274 9.66 -16.31 -15.12
CA GLU A 274 10.67 -16.90 -14.24
C GLU A 274 11.05 -18.30 -14.79
N GLU A 275 12.32 -18.64 -14.68
CA GLU A 275 12.85 -19.98 -15.01
C GLU A 275 12.44 -21.02 -13.96
#